data_AF-A0A821AWX2-F1
#
_entry.id   AF-A0A821AWX2-F1
#
_cell.length_a   1.000
_cell.length_b   1.000
_cell.length_c   1.000
_cell.angle_alpha   90.00
_cell.angle_beta   90.00
_cell.angle_gamma   90.00
#
_symmetry.space_group_name_H-M   'P 1'
#
loop_
_entity.id
_entity.type
_entity.pdbx_description
1 polymer ?
#
loop_
_entity_poly.entity_id
_entity_poly.type
_entity_poly.pdbx_seq_one_letter_code
_entity_poly.pdbx_strand_id
1 'polypeptide(L)'
;MNDVEALLSRLPTLKHLRLLFPSCEPKSGLFDGSRWEEFIRSKLPLLNKFEFSFNVSKRFHPNDVTIESLIAPFRTPFWLE
;
A
#
# COMPACT_ATOMS: atom_id res chain seq x y z
N MET A 1 -3.80 -1.18 14.85
CA MET A 1 -3.45 0.03 14.08
C MET A 1 -1.97 -0.06 13.78
N ASN A 2 -1.54 0.06 12.52
CA ASN A 2 -0.14 -0.14 12.15
C ASN A 2 0.69 1.07 12.60
N ASP A 3 1.91 0.90 13.11
CA ASP A 3 2.77 2.03 13.57
C ASP A 3 2.99 3.06 12.45
N VAL A 4 3.02 2.58 11.20
CA VAL A 4 3.09 3.42 10.00
C VAL A 4 1.87 4.34 9.87
N GLU A 5 0.65 3.83 10.06
CA GLU A 5 -0.58 4.63 9.98
C GLU A 5 -0.63 5.67 11.10
N ALA A 6 -0.16 5.31 12.30
CA ALA A 6 -0.09 6.24 13.43
C ALA A 6 0.89 7.39 13.13
N LEU A 7 2.06 7.09 12.54
CA LEU A 7 3.03 8.10 12.10
C LEU A 7 2.44 9.00 11.02
N LEU A 8 1.87 8.41 9.97
CA LEU A 8 1.30 9.15 8.84
C LEU A 8 0.12 10.03 9.23
N SER A 9 -0.69 9.59 10.21
CA SER A 9 -1.81 10.39 10.74
C SER A 9 -1.38 11.72 11.34
N ARG A 10 -0.09 11.87 11.70
CA ARG A 10 0.48 13.13 12.22
C ARG A 10 1.01 14.05 11.11
N LEU A 11 0.92 13.63 9.85
CA LEU A 11 1.44 14.33 8.68
C LEU A 11 0.34 14.62 7.65
N PRO A 12 -0.72 15.37 8.02
CA PRO A 12 -1.87 15.62 7.12
C PRO A 12 -1.50 16.43 5.86
N THR A 13 -0.35 17.09 5.86
CA THR A 13 0.16 17.90 4.74
C THR A 13 1.07 17.11 3.79
N LEU A 14 1.23 15.81 4.02
CA LEU A 14 2.06 14.94 3.19
C LEU A 14 1.49 14.87 1.77
N LYS A 15 2.29 15.26 0.78
CA LYS A 15 1.90 15.25 -0.64
C LYS A 15 2.32 14.00 -1.40
N HIS A 16 3.42 13.38 -0.98
CA HIS A 16 4.01 12.23 -1.63
C HIS A 16 4.41 11.22 -0.55
N LEU A 17 4.00 9.97 -0.73
CA LEU A 17 4.34 8.88 0.17
C LEU A 17 4.83 7.71 -0.66
N ARG A 18 6.03 7.23 -0.34
CA ARG A 18 6.60 6.02 -0.91
C ARG A 18 6.89 5.03 0.20
N LEU A 19 6.26 3.85 0.11
CA LEU A 19 6.47 2.75 1.04
C LEU A 19 7.40 1.72 0.39
N LEU A 20 8.48 1.40 1.09
CA LEU A 20 9.50 0.45 0.66
C LEU A 20 9.42 -0.79 1.53
N PHE A 21 9.07 -1.93 0.92
CA PHE A 21 8.99 -3.20 1.62
C PHE A 21 10.15 -4.12 1.20
N PRO A 22 10.97 -4.57 2.15
CA PRO A 22 12.12 -5.43 1.84
C PRO A 22 11.70 -6.83 1.35
N SER A 23 10.47 -7.28 1.62
CA SER A 23 9.91 -8.52 1.11
C SER A 23 8.42 -8.38 0.80
N CYS A 24 7.99 -9.03 -0.28
CA CYS A 24 6.57 -9.20 -0.60
C CYS A 24 6.03 -10.40 0.17
N GLU A 25 5.71 -10.20 1.46
CA GLU A 25 4.99 -11.23 2.23
C GLU A 25 3.47 -10.95 2.15
N PRO A 26 2.68 -11.89 1.61
CA PRO A 26 1.23 -11.73 1.45
C PRO A 26 0.50 -11.55 2.78
N LYS A 27 1.12 -11.94 3.90
CA LYS A 27 0.54 -11.84 5.24
C LYS A 27 0.69 -10.46 5.89
N SER A 28 1.40 -9.52 5.27
CA SER A 28 1.72 -8.25 5.91
C SER A 28 0.51 -7.33 6.13
N GLY A 29 -0.65 -7.58 5.51
CA GLY A 29 -1.84 -6.72 5.61
C GLY A 29 -1.61 -5.28 5.11
N LEU A 30 -0.42 -5.02 4.54
CA LEU A 30 0.04 -3.74 4.01
C LEU A 30 -0.28 -3.62 2.51
N PHE A 31 -0.58 -4.75 1.84
CA PHE A 31 -1.08 -4.82 0.47
C PHE A 31 -2.62 -4.87 0.44
N ASP A 32 -3.26 -4.05 1.28
CA ASP A 32 -4.71 -3.89 1.32
C ASP A 32 -5.07 -2.52 0.75
N GLY A 33 -5.41 -2.50 -0.53
CA GLY A 33 -5.73 -1.27 -1.26
C GLY A 33 -6.98 -0.58 -0.72
N SER A 34 -7.96 -1.32 -0.20
CA SER A 34 -9.17 -0.74 0.39
C SER A 34 -8.86 -0.04 1.72
N ARG A 35 -8.05 -0.67 2.57
CA ARG A 35 -7.58 -0.06 3.82
C ARG A 35 -6.76 1.21 3.57
N TRP A 36 -5.86 1.18 2.60
CA TRP A 36 -5.07 2.37 2.25
C TRP A 36 -5.94 3.47 1.63
N GLU A 37 -6.92 3.13 0.81
CA GLU A 37 -7.88 4.10 0.28
C GLU A 37 -8.63 4.82 1.41
N GLU A 38 -9.26 4.10 2.34
CA GLU A 38 -9.95 4.70 3.49
C GLU A 38 -9.01 5.57 4.34
N PHE A 39 -7.79 5.07 4.58
CA PHE A 39 -6.80 5.80 5.36
C PHE A 39 -6.38 7.10 4.68
N ILE A 40 -6.08 7.07 3.38
CA ILE A 40 -5.65 8.26 2.63
C ILE A 40 -6.78 9.29 2.58
N ARG A 41 -8.00 8.86 2.23
CA ARG A 41 -9.17 9.74 2.18
C ARG A 41 -9.44 10.43 3.52
N SER A 42 -9.21 9.74 4.63
CA SER A 42 -9.53 10.25 5.97
C SER A 42 -8.40 11.00 6.67
N LYS A 43 -7.13 10.64 6.44
CA LYS A 43 -5.98 11.15 7.21
C LYS A 43 -4.97 11.92 6.37
N LEU A 44 -4.91 11.71 5.06
CA LEU A 44 -3.92 12.30 4.18
C LEU A 44 -4.60 13.03 3.01
N PRO A 45 -5.42 14.06 3.28
CA PRO A 45 -6.25 14.71 2.26
C PRO A 45 -5.46 15.45 1.17
N LEU A 46 -4.16 15.72 1.42
CA LEU A 46 -3.27 16.40 0.48
C LEU A 46 -2.31 15.45 -0.24
N LEU A 47 -2.47 14.14 -0.07
CA LEU A 47 -1.64 13.14 -0.73
C LEU A 47 -2.02 13.02 -2.20
N ASN A 48 -1.10 13.44 -3.07
CA ASN A 48 -1.29 13.40 -4.52
C ASN A 48 -0.61 12.19 -5.17
N LYS A 49 0.39 11.61 -4.49
CA LYS A 49 1.14 10.48 -5.02
C LYS A 49 1.38 9.46 -3.93
N PHE A 50 1.00 8.23 -4.22
CA PHE A 50 1.27 7.08 -3.37
C PHE A 50 1.99 6.00 -4.16
N GLU A 51 3.14 5.57 -3.67
CA GLU A 51 3.99 4.60 -4.34
C GLU A 51 4.27 3.42 -3.41
N PHE A 52 4.01 2.22 -3.91
CA PHE A 52 4.47 0.98 -3.30
C PHE A 52 5.66 0.44 -4.05
N SER A 53 6.72 0.10 -3.33
CA SER A 53 7.83 -0.68 -3.89
C SER A 53 8.12 -1.86 -2.98
N PHE A 54 8.29 -3.03 -3.57
CA PHE A 54 8.68 -4.22 -2.85
C PHE A 54 9.73 -5.00 -3.64
N ASN A 55 10.60 -5.72 -2.93
CA ASN A 55 11.57 -6.59 -3.57
C ASN A 55 11.00 -8.00 -3.75
N VAL A 56 11.11 -8.51 -4.96
CA VAL A 56 10.80 -9.89 -5.32
C VAL A 56 12.11 -10.71 -5.28
N SER A 57 12.76 -10.76 -4.12
CA SER A 57 14.06 -11.43 -3.98
C SER A 57 13.96 -12.89 -3.53
N LYS A 58 12.77 -13.34 -3.10
CA LYS A 58 12.53 -14.73 -2.72
C LYS A 58 11.43 -15.30 -3.60
N ARG A 59 11.79 -16.39 -4.29
CA ARG A 59 10.95 -17.28 -5.10
C ARG A 59 9.48 -17.11 -4.72
N PHE A 60 8.70 -16.42 -5.55
CA PHE A 60 7.29 -16.71 -5.60
C PHE A 60 7.22 -18.21 -5.88
N HIS A 61 6.82 -19.01 -4.89
CA HIS A 61 6.38 -20.35 -5.24
C HIS A 61 5.27 -20.14 -6.27
N PRO A 62 5.26 -20.90 -7.39
CA PRO A 62 4.30 -20.71 -8.47
C PRO A 62 2.83 -20.69 -8.00
N ASN A 63 2.57 -21.19 -6.78
CA ASN A 63 1.26 -21.30 -6.17
C ASN A 63 0.94 -20.26 -5.09
N ASP A 64 1.88 -19.43 -4.62
CA ASP A 64 1.68 -18.69 -3.35
C ASP A 64 1.19 -17.23 -3.53
N VAL A 65 1.66 -16.49 -4.53
CA VAL A 65 1.21 -15.11 -4.80
C VAL A 65 1.49 -14.77 -6.27
N THR A 66 0.46 -14.39 -7.02
CA THR A 66 0.63 -13.81 -8.36
C THR A 66 0.66 -12.29 -8.27
N ILE A 67 1.34 -11.62 -9.20
CA ILE A 67 1.27 -10.15 -9.34
C ILE A 67 -0.20 -9.68 -9.39
N GLU A 68 -1.05 -10.48 -10.01
CA GLU A 68 -2.50 -10.25 -10.08
C GLU A 68 -3.13 -10.14 -8.69
N SER A 69 -2.84 -11.09 -7.79
CA SER A 69 -3.35 -11.05 -6.41
C SER A 69 -2.85 -9.85 -5.59
N LEU A 70 -1.66 -9.31 -5.92
CA LEU A 70 -1.11 -8.11 -5.27
C LEU A 70 -1.73 -6.83 -5.78
N ILE A 71 -2.09 -6.77 -7.07
CA ILE A 71 -2.68 -5.59 -7.71
C ILE A 71 -4.20 -5.56 -7.54
N ALA A 72 -4.86 -6.71 -7.40
CA ALA A 72 -6.32 -6.78 -7.30
C ALA A 72 -6.95 -5.81 -6.28
N PRO A 73 -6.39 -5.62 -5.05
CA PRO A 73 -6.93 -4.65 -4.09
C PRO A 73 -6.80 -3.18 -4.53
N PHE A 74 -5.94 -2.88 -5.49
CA PHE A 74 -5.66 -1.53 -6.00
C PHE A 74 -6.41 -1.22 -7.31
N ARG A 75 -7.44 -2.00 -7.64
CA ARG A 75 -8.27 -1.79 -8.86
C ARG A 75 -9.55 -1.01 -8.61
N THR A 76 -9.60 -0.22 -7.53
CA THR A 76 -10.74 0.67 -7.26
C THR A 76 -10.59 1.97 -8.06
N PRO A 77 -11.68 2.70 -8.35
CA PRO A 77 -11.61 3.99 -9.06
C PRO A 77 -10.65 4.98 -8.42
N PHE A 78 -10.53 4.96 -7.08
CA PHE A 78 -9.58 5.80 -6.35
C PHE A 78 -8.13 5.66 -6.80
N TRP A 79 -7.72 4.45 -7.20
CA TRP A 79 -6.35 4.16 -7.62
C TRP A 79 -6.12 4.33 -9.13
N LEU A 80 -7.18 4.42 -9.91
CA LEU A 80 -7.14 4.42 -11.39
C LEU A 80 -7.37 5.80 -12.01
N GLU A 81 -7.72 6.81 -11.19
CA GLU A 81 -7.87 8.22 -11.55
C GLU A 81 -6.60 9.03 -11.26
#